data_AF-A0A7M7J7I5-F1
#
_entry.id   AF-A0A7M7J7I5-F1
#
_cell.length_a   1.000
_cell.length_b   1.000
_cell.length_c   1.000
_cell.angle_alpha   90.00
_cell.angle_beta   90.00
_cell.angle_gamma   90.00
#
_symmetry.space_group_name_H-M   'P 1'
#
loop_
_entity.id
_entity.type
_entity.pdbx_description
1 polymer ?
#
loop_
_entity_poly.entity_id
_entity_poly.type
_entity_poly.pdbx_seq_one_letter_code
_entity_poly.pdbx_strand_id
1 'polypeptide(L)'
;MPTTYTWTNTEKRIAVLETCILELDRDERECLRLRVELLLAQIDVALGNQYKHVKPMKDGDDLLSALDDAMSATKYFKRWFREYTRSDGRLHLEKYIYKGIGVAQRESKAVRKILSKMMDLLPKWLNVDISGCYCAQPHLLLDLDKGYRMAMIQGSTKVYADLEPEDVRESSQVILQVPIDPSCPMHVTVYIRERATGLRALFRRKYRKVFYDESFDPITLLGFEGTLYGKGDIELPVTVRLWPTSDCETLYQQLCVGSASRRVTSSMLL
;
A
#
# COMPACT_ATOMS: atom_id res chain seq x y z
N MET A 1 14.95 14.74 9.34
CA MET A 1 16.28 14.57 8.69
C MET A 1 16.11 13.57 7.56
N PRO A 2 16.42 13.91 6.30
CA PRO A 2 16.33 12.95 5.21
C PRO A 2 17.43 11.89 5.42
N THR A 3 17.03 10.63 5.52
CA THR A 3 17.96 9.51 5.56
C THR A 3 18.54 9.35 4.16
N THR A 4 19.72 9.91 3.95
CA THR A 4 20.55 9.59 2.79
C THR A 4 20.75 8.08 2.74
N TYR A 5 20.36 7.46 1.62
CA TYR A 5 20.66 6.08 1.30
C TYR A 5 22.19 5.89 1.40
N THR A 6 22.66 5.29 2.50
CA THR A 6 24.10 5.06 2.70
C THR A 6 24.51 3.80 1.93
N TRP A 7 25.22 4.02 0.82
CA TRP A 7 25.61 3.02 -0.17
C TRP A 7 26.40 1.82 0.39
N THR A 8 27.14 1.96 1.50
CA THR A 8 27.88 0.87 2.14
C THR A 8 26.98 -0.21 2.77
N ASN A 9 25.72 0.12 3.08
CA ASN A 9 24.73 -0.86 3.53
C ASN A 9 24.07 -1.57 2.35
N THR A 10 23.97 -0.90 1.20
CA THR A 10 23.39 -1.41 -0.04
C THR A 10 24.19 -2.59 -0.60
N GLU A 11 25.52 -2.50 -0.68
CA GLU A 11 26.38 -3.56 -1.23
C GLU A 11 26.28 -4.87 -0.43
N LYS A 12 26.30 -4.78 0.91
CA LYS A 12 26.15 -5.96 1.78
C LYS A 12 24.78 -6.63 1.59
N ARG A 13 23.71 -5.83 1.47
CA ARG A 13 22.36 -6.34 1.22
C ARG A 13 22.26 -7.02 -0.14
N ILE A 14 22.86 -6.43 -1.18
CA ILE A 14 22.96 -7.01 -2.52
C ILE A 14 23.68 -8.36 -2.46
N ALA A 15 24.87 -8.44 -1.86
CA ALA A 15 25.62 -9.70 -1.77
C ALA A 15 24.85 -10.83 -1.06
N VAL A 16 24.05 -10.49 -0.04
CA VAL A 16 23.15 -11.45 0.62
C VAL A 16 22.05 -11.92 -0.33
N LEU A 17 21.43 -11.02 -1.09
CA LEU A 17 20.42 -11.38 -2.09
C LEU A 17 21.00 -12.27 -3.18
N GLU A 18 22.18 -11.95 -3.69
CA GLU A 18 22.91 -12.73 -4.70
C GLU A 18 23.11 -14.18 -4.24
N THR A 19 23.64 -14.35 -3.03
CA THR A 19 23.85 -15.69 -2.43
C THR A 19 22.53 -16.47 -2.34
N CYS A 20 21.47 -15.83 -1.81
CA CYS A 20 20.17 -16.49 -1.70
C CYS A 20 19.55 -16.84 -3.07
N ILE A 21 19.75 -16.02 -4.09
CA ILE A 21 19.22 -16.27 -5.46
C ILE A 21 19.96 -17.44 -6.12
N LEU A 22 21.26 -17.61 -5.87
CA LEU A 22 22.04 -18.73 -6.42
C LEU A 22 21.60 -20.09 -5.88
N GLU A 23 21.14 -20.11 -4.63
CA GLU A 23 20.66 -21.32 -3.94
C GLU A 23 19.28 -21.78 -4.45
N LEU A 24 18.53 -20.92 -5.14
CA LEU A 24 17.23 -21.27 -5.70
C LEU A 24 17.34 -22.26 -6.87
N ASP A 25 16.37 -23.17 -6.95
CA ASP A 25 16.24 -24.02 -8.13
C ASP A 25 15.79 -23.22 -9.38
N ARG A 26 15.61 -23.90 -10.50
CA ARG A 26 15.23 -23.23 -11.76
C ARG A 26 13.81 -22.66 -11.71
N ASP A 27 12.86 -23.38 -11.13
CA ASP A 27 11.46 -22.97 -11.07
C ASP A 27 11.24 -21.86 -10.04
N GLU A 28 11.92 -21.93 -8.90
CA GLU A 28 11.96 -20.88 -7.89
C GLU A 28 12.55 -19.58 -8.44
N ARG A 29 13.64 -19.66 -9.22
CA ARG A 29 14.21 -18.48 -9.89
C ARG A 29 13.25 -17.85 -10.89
N GLU A 30 12.56 -18.66 -11.68
CA GLU A 30 11.56 -18.14 -12.62
C GLU A 30 10.38 -17.49 -11.88
N CYS A 31 9.91 -18.11 -10.80
CA CYS A 31 8.85 -17.55 -9.95
C CYS A 31 9.28 -16.22 -9.33
N LEU A 32 10.47 -16.17 -8.74
CA LEU A 32 11.05 -14.95 -8.18
C LEU A 32 11.15 -13.87 -9.27
N ARG A 33 11.71 -14.20 -10.43
CA ARG A 33 11.87 -13.27 -11.55
C ARG A 33 10.54 -12.64 -11.96
N LEU A 34 9.50 -13.45 -12.16
CA LEU A 34 8.17 -12.96 -12.53
C LEU A 34 7.58 -12.03 -11.46
N ARG A 35 7.72 -12.40 -10.18
CA ARG A 35 7.23 -11.60 -9.04
C ARG A 35 7.95 -10.25 -8.94
N VAL A 36 9.27 -10.26 -9.05
CA VAL A 36 10.11 -9.06 -8.96
C VAL A 36 9.89 -8.13 -10.15
N GLU A 37 9.80 -8.66 -11.38
CA GLU A 37 9.53 -7.82 -12.55
C GLU A 37 8.15 -7.16 -12.47
N LEU A 38 7.12 -7.86 -11.96
CA LEU A 38 5.81 -7.25 -11.73
C LEU A 38 5.88 -6.18 -10.64
N LEU A 39 6.54 -6.47 -9.51
CA LEU A 39 6.74 -5.51 -8.43
C LEU A 39 7.40 -4.23 -8.93
N LEU A 40 8.52 -4.35 -9.63
CA LEU A 40 9.26 -3.19 -10.14
C LEU A 40 8.45 -2.41 -11.17
N ALA A 41 7.68 -3.09 -12.04
CA ALA A 41 6.78 -2.40 -12.96
C ALA A 41 5.70 -1.60 -12.23
N GLN A 42 5.12 -2.16 -11.15
CA GLN A 42 4.10 -1.47 -10.36
C GLN A 42 4.68 -0.33 -9.50
N ILE A 43 5.89 -0.49 -8.97
CA ILE A 43 6.63 0.60 -8.32
C ILE A 43 6.87 1.75 -9.31
N ASP A 44 7.34 1.45 -10.53
CA ASP A 44 7.55 2.47 -11.57
C ASP A 44 6.26 3.26 -11.87
N VAL A 45 5.11 2.57 -11.96
CA VAL A 45 3.79 3.19 -12.17
C VAL A 45 3.39 4.05 -10.97
N ALA A 46 3.46 3.52 -9.75
CA ALA A 46 3.07 4.23 -8.53
C ALA A 46 3.89 5.50 -8.33
N LEU A 47 5.23 5.40 -8.40
CA LEU A 47 6.13 6.55 -8.27
C LEU A 47 5.88 7.57 -9.38
N GLY A 48 5.70 7.12 -10.63
CA GLY A 48 5.43 8.00 -11.76
C GLY A 48 4.09 8.75 -11.63
N ASN A 49 3.05 8.10 -11.13
CA ASN A 49 1.75 8.73 -10.86
C ASN A 49 1.85 9.75 -9.72
N GLN A 50 2.49 9.38 -8.61
CA GLN A 50 2.71 10.28 -7.48
C GLN A 50 3.55 11.50 -7.87
N TYR A 51 4.61 11.31 -8.66
CA TYR A 51 5.43 12.40 -9.16
C TYR A 51 4.62 13.40 -9.98
N LYS A 52 3.81 12.91 -10.93
CA LYS A 52 2.92 13.76 -11.74
C LYS A 52 1.92 14.52 -10.88
N HIS A 53 1.44 13.91 -9.80
CA HIS A 53 0.46 14.52 -8.91
C HIS A 53 1.07 15.57 -7.97
N VAL A 54 2.28 15.35 -7.47
CA VAL A 54 3.00 16.30 -6.61
C VAL A 54 3.59 17.47 -7.41
N LYS A 55 4.03 17.24 -8.66
CA LYS A 55 4.68 18.27 -9.50
C LYS A 55 3.92 19.61 -9.61
N PRO A 56 2.59 19.67 -9.74
CA PRO A 56 1.86 20.94 -9.78
C PRO A 56 1.62 21.55 -8.38
N MET A 57 1.92 20.86 -7.28
CA MET A 57 1.70 21.34 -5.93
C MET A 57 2.77 22.38 -5.54
N LYS A 58 2.34 23.48 -4.94
CA LYS A 58 3.27 24.47 -4.38
C LYS A 58 3.99 23.88 -3.18
N ASP A 59 5.29 24.15 -3.04
CA ASP A 59 6.13 23.70 -1.92
C ASP A 59 6.31 22.17 -1.87
N GLY A 60 6.14 21.49 -3.01
CA GLY A 60 6.29 20.03 -3.16
C GLY A 60 7.73 19.53 -3.38
N ASP A 61 8.72 20.42 -3.38
CA ASP A 61 10.11 20.11 -3.78
C ASP A 61 10.74 18.98 -2.96
N ASP A 62 10.48 18.93 -1.65
CA ASP A 62 10.99 17.88 -0.77
C ASP A 62 10.44 16.49 -1.15
N LEU A 63 9.15 16.42 -1.50
CA LEU A 63 8.52 15.17 -1.95
C LEU A 63 8.99 14.79 -3.36
N LEU A 64 9.16 15.75 -4.26
CA LEU A 64 9.70 15.49 -5.60
C LEU A 64 11.11 14.93 -5.52
N SER A 65 11.97 15.52 -4.68
CA SER A 65 13.32 15.03 -4.43
C SER A 65 13.32 13.58 -3.92
N ALA A 66 12.47 13.28 -2.93
CA ALA A 66 12.35 11.92 -2.40
C ALA A 66 11.84 10.91 -3.46
N LEU A 67 10.92 11.32 -4.32
CA LEU A 67 10.42 10.49 -5.42
C LEU A 67 11.49 10.27 -6.49
N ASP A 68 12.24 11.30 -6.87
CA ASP A 68 13.34 11.19 -7.85
C ASP A 68 14.45 10.24 -7.35
N ASP A 69 14.80 10.31 -6.07
CA ASP A 69 15.73 9.39 -5.42
C ASP A 69 15.20 7.95 -5.46
N ALA A 70 13.93 7.73 -5.15
CA ALA A 70 13.31 6.41 -5.17
C ALA A 70 13.18 5.83 -6.59
N MET A 71 12.86 6.67 -7.58
CA MET A 71 12.84 6.27 -8.99
C MET A 71 14.25 5.88 -9.46
N SER A 72 15.27 6.64 -9.04
CA SER A 72 16.67 6.35 -9.36
C SER A 72 17.14 5.03 -8.71
N ALA A 73 16.81 4.81 -7.44
CA ALA A 73 17.10 3.57 -6.72
C ALA A 73 16.41 2.35 -7.37
N THR A 74 15.12 2.49 -7.72
CA THR A 74 14.34 1.45 -8.40
C THR A 74 14.96 1.11 -9.76
N LYS A 75 15.36 2.12 -10.54
CA LYS A 75 16.04 1.94 -11.84
C LYS A 75 17.38 1.21 -11.69
N TYR A 76 18.17 1.56 -10.68
CA TYR A 76 19.42 0.88 -10.39
C TYR A 76 19.19 -0.59 -10.01
N PHE A 77 18.27 -0.85 -9.07
CA PHE A 77 17.93 -2.20 -8.64
C PHE A 77 17.43 -3.06 -9.80
N LYS A 78 16.55 -2.52 -10.66
CA LYS A 78 16.03 -3.19 -11.85
C LYS A 78 17.14 -3.61 -12.81
N ARG A 79 18.14 -2.75 -13.02
CA ARG A 79 19.30 -3.06 -13.86
C ARG A 79 20.12 -4.20 -13.26
N TRP A 80 20.52 -4.06 -11.99
CA TRP A 80 21.27 -5.08 -11.27
C TRP A 80 20.54 -6.43 -11.30
N PHE A 81 19.25 -6.46 -10.97
CA PHE A 81 18.49 -7.70 -10.88
C PHE A 81 18.42 -8.44 -12.23
N ARG A 82 18.25 -7.69 -13.33
CA ARG A 82 18.20 -8.26 -14.68
C ARG A 82 19.56 -8.81 -15.13
N GLU A 83 20.63 -8.05 -14.87
CA GLU A 83 22.00 -8.48 -15.15
C GLU A 83 22.33 -9.76 -14.36
N TYR A 84 21.99 -9.79 -13.08
CA TYR A 84 22.28 -10.91 -12.20
C TYR A 84 21.48 -12.17 -12.55
N THR A 85 20.19 -12.02 -12.82
CA THR A 85 19.31 -13.14 -13.21
C THR A 85 19.43 -13.54 -14.67
N ARG A 86 20.24 -12.81 -15.47
CA ARG A 86 20.39 -12.99 -16.93
C ARG A 86 19.05 -12.98 -17.67
N SER A 87 18.15 -12.09 -17.24
CA SER A 87 16.81 -11.92 -17.80
C SER A 87 16.85 -10.98 -19.01
N ASP A 88 16.20 -11.35 -20.11
CA ASP A 88 16.08 -10.56 -21.36
C ASP A 88 15.07 -9.39 -21.27
N GLY A 89 14.49 -9.18 -20.07
CA GLY A 89 14.02 -7.86 -19.66
C GLY A 89 12.57 -7.51 -19.98
N ARG A 90 11.71 -8.48 -20.34
CA ARG A 90 10.27 -8.24 -20.51
C ARG A 90 9.43 -8.99 -19.47
N LEU A 91 8.53 -8.24 -18.81
CA LEU A 91 7.47 -8.81 -18.01
C LEU A 91 6.58 -9.68 -18.91
N HIS A 92 6.50 -10.98 -18.63
CA HIS A 92 5.63 -11.90 -19.34
C HIS A 92 4.35 -12.11 -18.53
N LEU A 93 3.38 -11.22 -18.70
CA LEU A 93 2.11 -11.29 -17.97
C LEU A 93 1.39 -12.63 -18.16
N GLU A 94 1.45 -13.20 -19.36
CA GLU A 94 0.91 -14.54 -19.65
C GLU A 94 1.56 -15.64 -18.79
N LYS A 95 2.88 -15.61 -18.64
CA LYS A 95 3.61 -16.55 -17.78
C LYS A 95 3.27 -16.33 -16.30
N TYR A 96 3.09 -15.08 -15.89
CA TYR A 96 2.68 -14.72 -14.54
C TYR A 96 1.29 -15.30 -14.20
N ILE A 97 0.32 -15.13 -15.10
CA ILE A 97 -1.03 -15.69 -14.99
C ILE A 97 -0.97 -17.22 -15.01
N TYR A 98 -0.24 -17.82 -15.95
CA TYR A 98 -0.11 -19.28 -16.09
C TYR A 98 0.50 -19.93 -14.84
N LYS A 99 1.53 -19.31 -14.24
CA LYS A 99 2.15 -19.79 -12.99
C LYS A 99 1.26 -19.55 -11.76
N GLY A 100 0.15 -18.82 -11.90
CA GLY A 100 -0.81 -18.58 -10.82
C GLY A 100 -0.20 -17.78 -9.66
N ILE A 101 0.73 -16.87 -9.95
CA ILE A 101 1.35 -16.00 -8.96
C ILE A 101 0.32 -14.95 -8.53
N GLY A 102 0.05 -14.82 -7.23
CA GLY A 102 -1.00 -13.95 -6.71
C GLY A 102 -1.29 -14.17 -5.23
N VAL A 103 -2.52 -13.85 -4.80
CA VAL A 103 -2.97 -13.88 -3.39
C VAL A 103 -2.74 -15.23 -2.70
N ALA A 104 -2.80 -16.33 -3.44
CA ALA A 104 -2.65 -17.68 -2.89
C ALA A 104 -1.22 -18.02 -2.42
N GLN A 105 -0.24 -17.19 -2.78
CA GLN A 105 1.15 -17.25 -2.31
C GLN A 105 1.78 -18.63 -2.26
N ARG A 106 1.82 -19.26 -3.44
CA ARG A 106 2.38 -20.60 -3.63
C ARG A 106 3.92 -20.59 -3.68
N GLU A 107 4.58 -19.46 -3.41
CA GLU A 107 6.02 -19.36 -3.43
C GLU A 107 6.67 -20.17 -2.30
N SER A 108 7.89 -20.67 -2.56
CA SER A 108 8.67 -21.35 -1.54
C SER A 108 9.11 -20.40 -0.42
N LYS A 109 9.49 -20.96 0.73
CA LYS A 109 10.04 -20.18 1.85
C LYS A 109 11.28 -19.38 1.44
N ALA A 110 12.11 -19.92 0.54
CA ALA A 110 13.31 -19.27 0.06
C ALA A 110 12.97 -18.04 -0.81
N VAL A 111 12.05 -18.19 -1.77
CA VAL A 111 11.56 -17.07 -2.59
C VAL A 111 10.95 -15.98 -1.72
N ARG A 112 10.08 -16.32 -0.76
CA ARG A 112 9.49 -15.33 0.17
C ARG A 112 10.54 -14.55 0.94
N LYS A 113 11.57 -15.23 1.48
CA LYS A 113 12.67 -14.57 2.20
C LYS A 113 13.42 -13.56 1.33
N ILE A 114 13.65 -13.88 0.06
CA ILE A 114 14.31 -12.98 -0.89
C ILE A 114 13.41 -11.77 -1.18
N LEU A 115 12.12 -12.01 -1.44
CA LEU A 115 11.11 -10.98 -1.70
C LEU A 115 10.97 -9.98 -0.54
N SER A 116 10.98 -10.43 0.72
CA SER A 116 10.96 -9.50 1.86
C SER A 116 12.27 -8.73 1.99
N LYS A 117 13.42 -9.38 1.77
CA LYS A 117 14.75 -8.74 1.90
C LYS A 117 15.01 -7.66 0.84
N MET A 118 14.54 -7.86 -0.40
CA MET A 118 14.73 -6.86 -1.44
C MET A 118 13.98 -5.55 -1.16
N MET A 119 12.91 -5.57 -0.35
CA MET A 119 12.19 -4.35 0.02
C MET A 119 13.04 -3.40 0.87
N ASP A 120 14.16 -3.85 1.45
CA ASP A 120 15.12 -2.98 2.12
C ASP A 120 15.94 -2.10 1.15
N LEU A 121 15.82 -2.33 -0.16
CA LEU A 121 16.49 -1.59 -1.23
C LEU A 121 15.52 -0.79 -2.11
N LEU A 122 14.22 -0.86 -1.82
CA LEU A 122 13.15 -0.31 -2.62
C LEU A 122 12.23 0.58 -1.76
N PRO A 123 11.47 1.51 -2.37
CA PRO A 123 10.39 2.19 -1.65
C PRO A 123 9.41 1.14 -1.14
N LYS A 124 9.06 1.24 0.15
CA LYS A 124 8.29 0.19 0.82
C LYS A 124 7.13 0.68 1.67
N TRP A 125 6.91 1.98 1.83
CA TRP A 125 5.83 2.45 2.67
C TRP A 125 4.55 2.56 1.86
N LEU A 126 3.66 1.59 2.07
CA LEU A 126 2.36 1.53 1.43
C LEU A 126 1.35 2.32 2.25
N ASN A 127 0.65 3.23 1.59
CA ASN A 127 -0.40 4.05 2.17
C ASN A 127 -1.70 3.75 1.45
N VAL A 128 -2.69 3.27 2.21
CA VAL A 128 -4.04 3.04 1.74
C VAL A 128 -4.92 4.13 2.32
N ASP A 129 -5.29 5.04 1.44
CA ASP A 129 -6.20 6.14 1.69
C ASP A 129 -7.62 5.68 1.40
N ILE A 130 -8.49 5.72 2.39
CA ILE A 130 -9.84 5.18 2.30
C ILE A 130 -10.84 6.31 2.55
N SER A 131 -11.63 6.64 1.53
CA SER A 131 -12.58 7.74 1.54
C SER A 131 -13.99 7.24 1.90
N GLY A 132 -14.12 6.72 3.12
CA GLY A 132 -15.35 6.19 3.67
C GLY A 132 -15.63 4.71 3.33
N CYS A 133 -16.81 4.25 3.75
CA CYS A 133 -17.28 2.88 3.58
C CYS A 133 -18.77 2.91 3.20
N TYR A 134 -19.10 2.40 2.01
CA TYR A 134 -20.47 2.43 1.49
C TYR A 134 -21.02 1.02 1.41
N CYS A 135 -22.32 0.86 1.60
CA CYS A 135 -22.97 -0.45 1.51
C CYS A 135 -24.32 -0.33 0.81
N ALA A 136 -24.63 -1.25 -0.10
CA ALA A 136 -25.94 -1.27 -0.77
C ALA A 136 -27.11 -1.59 0.18
N GLN A 137 -26.83 -2.25 1.32
CA GLN A 137 -27.86 -2.69 2.26
C GLN A 137 -28.15 -1.62 3.32
N PRO A 138 -29.39 -1.06 3.39
CA PRO A 138 -29.70 0.08 4.26
C PRO A 138 -29.46 -0.17 5.75
N HIS A 139 -29.72 -1.40 6.22
CA HIS A 139 -29.52 -1.75 7.62
C HIS A 139 -28.02 -1.81 8.01
N LEU A 140 -27.13 -2.04 7.05
CA LEU A 140 -25.68 -2.05 7.25
C LEU A 140 -25.11 -0.64 7.24
N LEU A 141 -25.60 0.24 6.36
CA LEU A 141 -25.34 1.67 6.42
C LEU A 141 -25.65 2.24 7.82
N LEU A 142 -26.84 1.94 8.35
CA LEU A 142 -27.24 2.38 9.69
C LEU A 142 -26.34 1.86 10.84
N ASP A 143 -25.65 0.75 10.62
CA ASP A 143 -24.70 0.21 11.59
C ASP A 143 -23.29 0.80 11.40
N LEU A 144 -22.89 1.15 10.17
CA LEU A 144 -21.66 1.91 9.87
C LEU A 144 -21.75 3.35 10.42
N ASP A 145 -22.93 3.98 10.37
CA ASP A 145 -23.19 5.32 10.93
C ASP A 145 -22.97 5.41 12.46
N LYS A 146 -22.84 4.27 13.13
CA LYS A 146 -22.55 4.16 14.58
C LYS A 146 -21.06 4.00 14.87
N GLY A 147 -20.23 4.11 13.84
CA GLY A 147 -18.79 3.94 13.91
C GLY A 147 -18.33 2.52 13.56
N TYR A 148 -17.15 2.45 12.98
CA TYR A 148 -16.51 1.22 12.53
C TYR A 148 -14.99 1.33 12.62
N ARG A 149 -14.31 0.18 12.57
CA ARG A 149 -12.85 0.07 12.54
C ARG A 149 -12.43 -0.44 11.18
N MET A 150 -11.51 0.27 10.53
CA MET A 150 -10.76 -0.27 9.40
C MET A 150 -9.45 -0.83 9.92
N ALA A 151 -9.05 -2.01 9.46
CA ALA A 151 -7.74 -2.56 9.73
C ALA A 151 -7.09 -3.07 8.45
N MET A 152 -5.78 -2.93 8.41
CA MET A 152 -4.93 -3.51 7.38
C MET A 152 -3.89 -4.40 8.05
N ILE A 153 -3.75 -5.62 7.54
CA ILE A 153 -2.83 -6.63 8.07
C ILE A 153 -1.97 -7.14 6.92
N GLN A 154 -0.65 -7.13 7.11
CA GLN A 154 0.31 -7.71 6.18
C GLN A 154 1.42 -8.42 6.95
N GLY A 155 1.47 -9.74 6.83
CA GLY A 155 2.36 -10.57 7.63
C GLY A 155 2.08 -10.40 9.13
N SER A 156 3.09 -10.00 9.90
CA SER A 156 2.95 -9.70 11.33
C SER A 156 2.48 -8.27 11.64
N THR A 157 2.46 -7.39 10.63
CA THR A 157 2.13 -5.98 10.82
C THR A 157 0.61 -5.80 10.76
N LYS A 158 0.06 -5.09 11.74
CA LYS A 158 -1.35 -4.72 11.80
C LYS A 158 -1.48 -3.26 12.17
N VAL A 159 -2.22 -2.51 11.35
CA VAL A 159 -2.62 -1.12 11.63
C VAL A 159 -4.13 -1.03 11.57
N TYR A 160 -4.69 -0.07 12.29
CA TYR A 160 -6.12 0.17 12.30
C TYR A 160 -6.44 1.63 12.58
N ALA A 161 -7.61 2.05 12.13
CA ALA A 161 -8.22 3.31 12.49
C ALA A 161 -9.63 3.03 12.99
N ASP A 162 -9.98 3.66 14.12
CA ASP A 162 -11.33 3.68 14.66
C ASP A 162 -12.00 4.97 14.19
N LEU A 163 -13.19 4.84 13.60
CA LEU A 163 -14.05 5.94 13.23
C LEU A 163 -15.24 5.95 14.18
N GLU A 164 -15.36 7.01 14.97
CA GLU A 164 -16.51 7.23 15.84
C GLU A 164 -17.69 7.79 15.01
N PRO A 165 -18.94 7.76 15.52
CA PRO A 165 -20.11 8.24 14.78
C PRO A 165 -19.96 9.65 14.20
N GLU A 166 -19.27 10.53 14.91
CA GLU A 166 -19.01 11.91 14.50
C GLU A 166 -18.11 11.94 13.25
N ASP A 167 -17.02 11.18 13.26
CA ASP A 167 -16.08 11.09 12.14
C ASP A 167 -16.77 10.57 10.88
N VAL A 168 -17.62 9.55 11.01
CA VAL A 168 -18.32 8.95 9.86
C VAL A 168 -19.21 9.96 9.14
N ARG A 169 -19.90 10.83 9.89
CA ARG A 169 -20.83 11.83 9.33
C ARG A 169 -20.13 12.97 8.61
N GLU A 170 -18.90 13.29 9.01
CA GLU A 170 -18.11 14.36 8.40
C GLU A 170 -17.42 13.94 7.08
N SER A 171 -17.75 12.76 6.53
CA SER A 171 -17.12 12.19 5.33
C SER A 171 -15.62 11.97 5.49
N SER A 172 -15.25 11.27 6.58
CA SER A 172 -13.86 11.09 6.98
C SER A 172 -13.04 10.24 6.00
N GLN A 173 -11.80 10.70 5.83
CA GLN A 173 -10.73 10.03 5.13
C GLN A 173 -9.84 9.33 6.16
N VAL A 174 -9.57 8.04 5.95
CA VAL A 174 -8.67 7.25 6.79
C VAL A 174 -7.45 6.87 5.99
N ILE A 175 -6.26 7.12 6.53
CA ILE A 175 -5.01 6.69 5.91
C ILE A 175 -4.39 5.62 6.79
N LEU A 176 -4.29 4.40 6.24
CA LEU A 176 -3.58 3.28 6.85
C LEU A 176 -2.22 3.12 6.20
N GLN A 177 -1.16 3.03 7.00
CA GLN A 177 0.21 2.93 6.51
C GLN A 177 0.90 1.66 7.02
N VAL A 178 1.51 0.88 6.12
CA VAL A 178 2.32 -0.29 6.46
C VAL A 178 3.55 -0.41 5.54
N PRO A 179 4.65 -1.03 6.01
CA PRO A 179 5.68 -1.49 5.10
C PRO A 179 5.15 -2.64 4.23
N ILE A 180 5.27 -2.53 2.92
CA ILE A 180 4.88 -3.58 1.98
C ILE A 180 5.80 -4.79 2.11
N ASP A 181 5.18 -5.97 2.20
CA ASP A 181 5.85 -7.26 2.08
C ASP A 181 5.23 -8.03 0.90
N PRO A 182 5.89 -8.09 -0.26
CA PRO A 182 5.36 -8.78 -1.45
C PRO A 182 5.20 -10.29 -1.26
N SER A 183 5.76 -10.83 -0.16
CA SER A 183 5.67 -12.24 0.22
C SER A 183 4.49 -12.59 1.13
N CYS A 184 3.71 -11.60 1.59
CA CYS A 184 2.53 -11.79 2.45
C CYS A 184 1.28 -11.12 1.82
N PRO A 185 0.08 -11.72 1.89
CA PRO A 185 -1.11 -11.10 1.34
C PRO A 185 -1.47 -9.88 2.20
N MET A 186 -2.09 -8.88 1.58
CA MET A 186 -2.61 -7.74 2.31
C MET A 186 -4.09 -7.97 2.60
N HIS A 187 -4.42 -8.10 3.88
CA HIS A 187 -5.79 -8.23 4.35
C HIS A 187 -6.32 -6.86 4.74
N VAL A 188 -7.45 -6.46 4.17
CA VAL A 188 -8.20 -5.27 4.55
C VAL A 188 -9.49 -5.74 5.18
N THR A 189 -9.77 -5.26 6.39
CA THR A 189 -10.94 -5.69 7.16
C THR A 189 -11.70 -4.48 7.71
N VAL A 190 -13.03 -4.49 7.59
CA VAL A 190 -13.92 -3.54 8.24
C VAL A 190 -14.69 -4.24 9.34
N TYR A 191 -14.54 -3.74 10.57
CA TYR A 191 -15.26 -4.22 11.74
C TYR A 191 -16.31 -3.19 12.17
N ILE A 192 -17.52 -3.64 12.42
CA ILE A 192 -18.57 -2.78 12.99
C ILE A 192 -18.59 -2.91 14.51
N ARG A 193 -18.92 -1.80 15.18
CA ARG A 193 -19.06 -1.70 16.62
C ARG A 193 -20.15 -2.66 17.13
N GLU A 194 -19.85 -3.40 18.20
CA GLU A 194 -20.85 -4.24 18.86
C GLU A 194 -21.90 -3.32 19.50
N ARG A 195 -23.18 -3.56 19.21
CA ARG A 195 -24.27 -2.89 19.93
C ARG A 195 -24.19 -3.32 21.39
N ALA A 196 -23.68 -2.45 22.24
CA ALA A 196 -23.62 -2.76 23.66
C ALA A 196 -25.00 -2.58 24.27
N THR A 197 -25.63 -3.67 24.68
CA THR A 197 -26.91 -3.65 25.40
C THR A 197 -26.66 -3.72 26.92
N GLY A 198 -27.22 -2.77 27.68
CA GLY A 198 -27.21 -2.74 29.14
C GLY A 198 -25.91 -2.20 29.77
N LEU A 199 -25.76 -2.35 31.09
CA LEU A 199 -24.63 -1.88 31.92
C LEU A 199 -23.23 -2.30 31.41
N ARG A 200 -23.14 -3.34 30.56
CA ARG A 200 -21.89 -3.77 29.91
C ARG A 200 -21.37 -2.78 28.85
N ALA A 201 -22.20 -1.83 28.40
CA ALA A 201 -21.83 -0.76 27.46
C ALA A 201 -20.83 0.24 28.04
N LEU A 202 -20.86 0.46 29.36
CA LEU A 202 -20.03 1.45 30.04
C LEU A 202 -18.54 1.07 30.08
N PHE A 203 -18.20 -0.22 29.92
CA PHE A 203 -16.84 -0.71 30.21
C PHE A 203 -16.11 -1.31 29.02
N ARG A 204 -16.75 -1.49 27.84
CA ARG A 204 -16.07 -2.10 26.68
C ARG A 204 -16.57 -1.59 25.32
N ARG A 205 -15.69 -0.90 24.58
CA ARG A 205 -15.79 -0.78 23.11
C ARG A 205 -15.33 -2.10 22.51
N LYS A 206 -16.26 -2.96 22.09
CA LYS A 206 -15.94 -4.21 21.38
C LYS A 206 -16.34 -4.08 19.92
N TYR A 207 -15.46 -4.51 19.02
CA TYR A 207 -15.74 -4.70 17.61
C TYR A 207 -15.85 -6.20 17.37
N ARG A 208 -16.98 -6.69 16.82
CA ARG A 208 -17.24 -8.13 16.75
C ARG A 208 -17.72 -8.62 15.39
N LYS A 209 -18.30 -7.77 14.55
CA LYS A 209 -18.81 -8.20 13.25
C LYS A 209 -17.88 -7.75 12.13
N VAL A 210 -17.24 -8.74 11.50
CA VAL A 210 -16.44 -8.57 10.29
C VAL A 210 -17.41 -8.45 9.12
N PHE A 211 -17.35 -7.33 8.41
CA PHE A 211 -18.28 -6.99 7.33
C PHE A 211 -17.62 -6.99 5.96
N TYR A 212 -16.37 -6.54 5.92
CA TYR A 212 -15.48 -6.67 4.79
C TYR A 212 -14.25 -7.42 5.30
N ASP A 213 -13.83 -8.47 4.60
CA ASP A 213 -12.61 -9.23 4.90
C ASP A 213 -12.10 -9.83 3.61
N GLU A 214 -11.28 -9.04 2.93
CA GLU A 214 -10.71 -9.42 1.65
C GLU A 214 -9.19 -9.40 1.72
N SER A 215 -8.61 -10.34 0.99
CA SER A 215 -7.17 -10.51 0.87
C SER A 215 -6.76 -10.18 -0.55
N PHE A 216 -5.74 -9.33 -0.67
CA PHE A 216 -5.22 -8.86 -1.93
C PHE A 216 -3.76 -9.21 -2.08
N ASP A 217 -3.33 -9.30 -3.32
CA ASP A 217 -1.94 -9.29 -3.65
C ASP A 217 -1.45 -7.85 -3.50
N PRO A 218 -0.53 -7.56 -2.55
CA PRO A 218 -0.10 -6.19 -2.31
C PRO A 218 0.55 -5.56 -3.54
N ILE A 219 1.15 -6.36 -4.43
CA ILE A 219 1.79 -5.87 -5.66
C ILE A 219 0.75 -5.30 -6.62
N THR A 220 -0.41 -5.95 -6.73
CA THR A 220 -1.46 -5.51 -7.68
C THR A 220 -2.21 -4.26 -7.22
N LEU A 221 -2.08 -3.91 -5.94
CA LEU A 221 -2.71 -2.71 -5.39
C LEU A 221 -1.82 -1.47 -5.49
N LEU A 222 -0.54 -1.61 -5.82
CA LEU A 222 0.37 -0.47 -5.96
C LEU A 222 -0.14 0.51 -7.03
N GLY A 223 -0.33 1.77 -6.64
CA GLY A 223 -0.82 2.82 -7.54
C GLY A 223 -2.31 2.66 -7.92
N PHE A 224 -3.04 1.77 -7.26
CA PHE A 224 -4.48 1.60 -7.48
C PHE A 224 -5.26 2.82 -6.99
N GLU A 225 -6.18 3.29 -7.81
CA GLU A 225 -7.15 4.34 -7.48
C GLU A 225 -8.51 3.89 -8.01
N GLY A 226 -9.49 3.75 -7.11
CA GLY A 226 -10.81 3.24 -7.46
C GLY A 226 -11.52 2.66 -6.25
N THR A 227 -12.39 1.69 -6.48
CA THR A 227 -13.21 1.09 -5.42
C THR A 227 -12.88 -0.39 -5.26
N LEU A 228 -12.58 -0.81 -4.04
CA LEU A 228 -12.51 -2.21 -3.67
C LEU A 228 -13.90 -2.70 -3.27
N TYR A 229 -14.33 -3.78 -3.92
CA TYR A 229 -15.59 -4.46 -3.67
C TYR A 229 -15.33 -5.74 -2.89
N GLY A 230 -16.00 -5.90 -1.75
CA GLY A 230 -15.89 -7.11 -0.93
C GLY A 230 -17.20 -7.87 -0.85
N LYS A 231 -17.14 -9.05 -0.25
CA LYS A 231 -18.35 -9.80 0.13
C LYS A 231 -19.27 -8.92 1.00
N GLY A 232 -20.56 -8.88 0.67
CA GLY A 232 -21.58 -8.13 1.43
C GLY A 232 -21.97 -6.78 0.83
N ASP A 233 -21.67 -6.55 -0.46
CA ASP A 233 -22.05 -5.33 -1.18
C ASP A 233 -21.47 -4.06 -0.52
N ILE A 234 -20.24 -4.17 0.00
CA ILE A 234 -19.49 -3.06 0.59
C ILE A 234 -18.49 -2.55 -0.42
N GLU A 235 -18.46 -1.24 -0.55
CA GLU A 235 -17.60 -0.47 -1.42
C GLU A 235 -16.66 0.38 -0.59
N LEU A 236 -15.36 0.21 -0.82
CA LEU A 236 -14.32 1.03 -0.22
C LEU A 236 -13.63 1.82 -1.34
N PRO A 237 -13.94 3.12 -1.51
CA PRO A 237 -13.16 3.99 -2.36
C PRO A 237 -11.78 4.16 -1.75
N VAL A 238 -10.75 3.74 -2.47
CA VAL A 238 -9.38 3.75 -2.02
C VAL A 238 -8.41 4.34 -3.04
N THR A 239 -7.38 4.99 -2.52
CA THR A 239 -6.19 5.38 -3.26
C THR A 239 -4.96 4.78 -2.58
N VAL A 240 -4.17 4.04 -3.34
CA VAL A 240 -2.99 3.35 -2.82
C VAL A 240 -1.74 4.04 -3.32
N ARG A 241 -0.98 4.60 -2.38
CA ARG A 241 0.28 5.32 -2.63
C ARG A 241 1.46 4.51 -2.10
N LEU A 242 2.60 4.65 -2.76
CA LEU A 242 3.87 4.06 -2.33
C LEU A 242 4.88 5.18 -2.06
N TRP A 243 5.33 5.27 -0.82
CA TRP A 243 6.33 6.25 -0.42
C TRP A 243 7.70 5.63 -0.15
N PRO A 244 8.78 6.41 -0.36
CA PRO A 244 10.12 6.01 0.03
C PRO A 244 10.25 5.86 1.55
N THR A 245 9.63 6.75 2.32
CA THR A 245 9.63 6.79 3.79
C THR A 245 8.21 7.00 4.33
N SER A 246 8.00 6.67 5.61
CA SER A 246 6.70 6.84 6.28
C SER A 246 6.23 8.30 6.28
N ASP A 247 7.15 9.24 6.44
CA ASP A 247 6.86 10.65 6.70
C ASP A 247 6.39 11.39 5.43
N CYS A 248 6.66 10.85 4.24
CA CYS A 248 6.23 11.44 2.97
C CYS A 248 4.71 11.58 2.88
N GLU A 249 3.93 10.64 3.43
CA GLU A 249 2.47 10.77 3.44
C GLU A 249 2.03 12.00 4.25
N THR A 250 2.65 12.24 5.41
CA THR A 250 2.31 13.41 6.25
C THR A 250 2.60 14.72 5.50
N LEU A 251 3.75 14.81 4.83
CA LEU A 251 4.09 15.97 3.99
C LEU A 251 3.08 16.13 2.85
N TYR A 252 2.73 15.03 2.20
CA TYR A 252 1.75 15.03 1.11
C TYR A 252 0.38 15.55 1.56
N GLN A 253 -0.12 15.11 2.72
CA GLN A 253 -1.38 15.59 3.29
C GLN A 253 -1.33 17.09 3.62
N GLN A 254 -0.20 17.58 4.15
CA GLN A 254 -0.01 19.02 4.41
C GLN A 254 -0.11 19.86 3.13
N LEU A 255 0.47 19.38 2.02
CA LEU A 255 0.37 20.04 0.72
C LEU A 255 -1.06 20.04 0.18
N CYS A 256 -1.80 18.94 0.36
CA CYS A 256 -3.18 18.83 -0.07
C CYS A 256 -4.08 19.83 0.68
N VAL A 257 -3.94 19.94 2.00
CA VAL A 257 -4.69 20.89 2.84
C VAL A 257 -4.28 22.35 2.54
N GLY A 258 -2.99 22.62 2.38
CA GLY A 258 -2.47 23.95 2.02
C GLY A 258 -2.93 24.42 0.64
N SER A 259 -3.19 23.47 -0.28
CA SER A 259 -3.75 23.74 -1.61
C SER A 259 -5.26 23.96 -1.59
N ALA A 260 -6.00 23.28 -0.68
CA ALA A 260 -7.44 23.45 -0.50
C ALA A 260 -7.80 24.81 0.12
N SER A 261 -6.99 25.31 1.05
CA SER A 261 -7.23 26.61 1.72
C SER A 261 -7.07 27.83 0.80
N ARG A 262 -6.54 27.65 -0.42
CA ARG A 262 -6.43 28.73 -1.44
C ARG A 262 -7.49 28.68 -2.55
N ARG A 263 -8.48 27.78 -2.48
CA ARG A 263 -9.66 27.79 -3.38
C ARG A 263 -10.84 28.60 -2.83
N VAL A 264 -10.66 29.37 -1.76
CA VAL A 264 -11.61 30.39 -1.30
C VAL A 264 -10.94 31.76 -1.31
N THR A 265 -10.74 32.32 -2.49
CA THR A 265 -10.62 33.78 -2.69
C THR A 265 -10.88 34.12 -4.17
N SER A 266 -12.15 34.36 -4.52
CA SER A 266 -12.62 35.50 -5.34
C SER A 266 -14.04 35.24 -5.87
N SER A 267 -15.04 35.68 -5.12
CA SER A 267 -15.95 36.73 -5.59
C SER A 267 -16.85 37.17 -4.42
N MET A 268 -16.54 38.33 -3.84
CA MET A 268 -17.58 39.24 -3.38
C MET A 268 -17.67 40.38 -4.42
N LEU A 269 -18.86 41.01 -4.46
CA LEU A 269 -19.40 42.02 -5.38
C LEU A 269 -20.33 41.36 -6.42
N LEU A 270 -21.66 41.54 -6.38
CA LEU A 270 -22.52 42.58 -5.78
C LEU A 270 -23.51 42.03 -4.75
#